data_AF-A0A7H8N206-F1
#
_entry.id   AF-A0A7H8N206-F1
#
_cell.length_a   1.000
_cell.length_b   1.000
_cell.length_c   1.000
_cell.angle_alpha   90.00
_cell.angle_beta   90.00
_cell.angle_gamma   90.00
#
_symmetry.space_group_name_H-M   'P 1'
#
loop_
_entity.id
_entity.type
_entity.pdbx_description
1 polymer ?
#
loop_
_entity_poly.entity_id
_entity_poly.type
_entity_poly.pdbx_seq_one_letter_code
_entity_poly.pdbx_strand_id
1 'polypeptide(L)'
;MTTQQADPVPVEQIEGETRAVDLVVAYVVGDVDRVAAARLQGGELARGYMLQQLDRMLSQAVMADHGFSFHTRAVMPPAGIAWLSTVPMAADVAAAVWALAGDGGEGPWKQMTQEDRATALAISTAARGIGTWGPDGLLDRLAAMRAVVSAA
;
A
#
# COMPACT_ATOMS: atom_id res chain seq x y z
N MET A 1 37.40 -15.24 5.22
CA MET A 1 36.17 -14.53 4.85
C MET A 1 35.07 -15.55 4.74
N THR A 2 34.26 -15.70 5.77
CA THR A 2 33.04 -16.52 5.74
C THR A 2 31.99 -15.71 4.99
N THR A 3 31.65 -16.13 3.77
CA THR A 3 30.46 -15.65 3.08
C THR A 3 29.26 -16.06 3.92
N GLN A 4 28.65 -15.09 4.60
CA GLN A 4 27.38 -15.29 5.25
C GLN A 4 26.36 -15.54 4.14
N GLN A 5 26.02 -16.81 3.95
CA GLN A 5 24.97 -17.23 3.05
C GLN A 5 23.69 -16.63 3.61
N ALA A 6 23.09 -15.68 2.89
CA ALA A 6 21.82 -15.11 3.31
C ALA A 6 20.79 -16.24 3.35
N ASP A 7 20.04 -16.32 4.46
CA ASP A 7 18.94 -17.28 4.55
C ASP A 7 17.93 -16.99 3.42
N PRO A 8 17.37 -18.03 2.78
CA PRO A 8 16.36 -17.83 1.73
C PRO A 8 15.14 -17.12 2.30
N VAL A 9 14.56 -16.19 1.53
CA VAL A 9 13.39 -15.45 1.97
C VAL A 9 12.21 -16.41 2.14
N PRO A 10 11.45 -16.34 3.26
CA PRO A 10 10.31 -17.22 3.48
C PRO A 10 9.27 -17.11 2.35
N VAL A 11 8.71 -18.24 1.92
CA VAL A 11 7.70 -18.28 0.84
C VAL A 11 6.47 -17.42 1.20
N GLU A 12 6.08 -17.42 2.46
CA GLU A 12 4.99 -16.61 2.98
C GLU A 12 5.28 -15.10 2.87
N GLN A 13 6.55 -14.71 3.02
CA GLN A 13 6.97 -13.32 2.81
C GLN A 13 6.82 -12.93 1.34
N ILE A 14 7.33 -13.76 0.43
CA ILE A 14 7.20 -13.52 -1.02
C ILE A 14 5.72 -13.44 -1.41
N GLU A 15 4.88 -14.36 -0.92
CA GLU A 15 3.43 -14.36 -1.19
C GLU A 15 2.78 -13.07 -0.67
N GLY A 16 3.00 -12.72 0.60
CA GLY A 16 2.39 -11.56 1.23
C GLY A 16 2.79 -10.25 0.55
N GLU A 17 4.10 -10.07 0.31
CA GLU A 17 4.63 -8.87 -0.33
C GLU A 17 4.16 -8.74 -1.79
N THR A 18 4.08 -9.87 -2.51
CA THR A 18 3.53 -9.94 -3.87
C THR A 18 2.10 -9.44 -3.90
N ARG A 19 1.24 -9.98 -3.03
CA ARG A 19 -0.18 -9.60 -2.96
C ARG A 19 -0.36 -8.13 -2.60
N ALA A 20 0.46 -7.61 -1.70
CA ALA A 20 0.44 -6.19 -1.36
C ALA A 20 0.71 -5.30 -2.58
N VAL A 21 1.76 -5.61 -3.36
CA VAL A 21 2.10 -4.85 -4.57
C VAL A 21 1.00 -4.98 -5.62
N ASP A 22 0.54 -6.21 -5.88
CA ASP A 22 -0.49 -6.50 -6.87
C ASP A 22 -1.83 -5.82 -6.52
N LEU A 23 -2.17 -5.72 -5.23
CA LEU A 23 -3.37 -5.03 -4.76
C LEU A 23 -3.31 -3.53 -5.04
N VAL A 24 -2.17 -2.88 -4.78
CA VAL A 24 -1.99 -1.45 -5.09
C VAL A 24 -2.06 -1.22 -6.60
N VAL A 25 -1.39 -2.06 -7.41
CA VAL A 25 -1.46 -1.99 -8.87
C VAL A 25 -2.91 -2.11 -9.35
N ALA A 26 -3.66 -3.08 -8.84
CA ALA A 26 -5.05 -3.30 -9.20
C ALA A 26 -5.94 -2.07 -8.94
N TYR A 27 -5.76 -1.40 -7.81
CA TYR A 27 -6.45 -0.14 -7.51
C TYR A 27 -6.05 0.98 -8.47
N VAL A 28 -4.75 1.15 -8.75
CA VAL A 28 -4.26 2.21 -9.65
C VAL A 28 -4.86 2.07 -11.06
N VAL A 29 -4.96 0.84 -11.57
CA VAL A 29 -5.50 0.57 -12.92
C VAL A 29 -7.03 0.40 -12.93
N GLY A 30 -7.70 0.38 -11.78
CA GLY A 30 -9.15 0.24 -11.66
C GLY A 30 -9.68 -1.15 -12.06
N ASP A 31 -8.88 -2.21 -11.91
CA ASP A 31 -9.26 -3.57 -12.31
C ASP A 31 -9.84 -4.35 -11.11
N VAL A 32 -11.16 -4.49 -11.09
CA VAL A 32 -11.91 -5.12 -9.98
C VAL A 32 -11.58 -6.60 -9.82
N ASP A 33 -11.35 -7.31 -10.92
CA ASP A 33 -11.03 -8.74 -10.88
C ASP A 33 -9.63 -8.94 -10.27
N ARG A 34 -8.68 -8.07 -10.61
CA ARG A 34 -7.36 -8.06 -9.98
C ARG A 34 -7.41 -7.68 -8.51
N VAL A 35 -8.27 -6.73 -8.12
CA VAL A 35 -8.48 -6.40 -6.71
C VAL A 35 -8.95 -7.65 -5.96
N ALA A 36 -9.95 -8.36 -6.50
CA ALA A 36 -10.44 -9.60 -5.90
C ALA A 36 -9.36 -10.68 -5.78
N ALA A 37 -8.54 -10.87 -6.82
CA ALA A 37 -7.45 -11.83 -6.84
C ALA A 37 -6.32 -11.50 -5.84
N ALA A 38 -6.05 -10.21 -5.62
CA ALA A 38 -4.98 -9.72 -4.76
C ALA A 38 -5.42 -9.49 -3.29
N ARG A 39 -6.68 -9.80 -2.94
CA ARG A 39 -7.19 -9.66 -1.56
C ARG A 39 -6.34 -10.42 -0.55
N LEU A 40 -6.43 -9.95 0.70
CA LEU A 40 -5.77 -10.53 1.85
C LEU A 40 -6.21 -11.99 2.04
N GLN A 41 -5.33 -12.92 1.71
CA GLN A 41 -5.56 -14.36 1.81
C GLN A 41 -4.23 -15.08 2.15
N GLY A 42 -4.29 -16.39 2.33
CA GLY A 42 -3.14 -17.21 2.74
C GLY A 42 -3.01 -17.36 4.26
N GLY A 43 -1.89 -17.95 4.68
CA GLY A 43 -1.58 -18.20 6.09
C GLY A 43 -1.43 -16.91 6.91
N GLU A 44 -1.39 -17.02 8.24
CA GLU A 44 -1.21 -15.87 9.13
C GLU A 44 0.06 -15.07 8.82
N LEU A 45 1.18 -15.75 8.53
CA LEU A 45 2.44 -15.11 8.16
C LEU A 45 2.32 -14.31 6.85
N ALA A 46 1.76 -14.89 5.79
CA ALA A 46 1.60 -14.20 4.50
C ALA A 46 0.70 -12.96 4.62
N ARG A 47 -0.38 -13.07 5.40
CA ARG A 47 -1.25 -11.92 5.71
C ARG A 47 -0.51 -10.83 6.51
N GLY A 48 0.34 -11.23 7.47
CA GLY A 48 1.21 -10.32 8.21
C GLY A 48 2.18 -9.58 7.30
N TYR A 49 2.88 -10.29 6.41
CA TYR A 49 3.80 -9.71 5.44
C TYR A 49 3.10 -8.78 4.45
N MET A 50 1.88 -9.11 4.01
CA MET A 50 1.08 -8.22 3.16
C MET A 50 0.82 -6.88 3.85
N LEU A 51 0.38 -6.89 5.11
CA LEU A 51 0.13 -5.65 5.87
C LEU A 51 1.41 -4.84 6.09
N GLN A 52 2.51 -5.49 6.45
CA GLN A 52 3.82 -4.82 6.62
C GLN A 52 4.30 -4.17 5.33
N GLN A 53 4.12 -4.85 4.19
CA GLN A 53 4.50 -4.34 2.88
C GLN A 53 3.64 -3.13 2.47
N LEU A 54 2.33 -3.17 2.73
CA LEU A 54 1.44 -2.04 2.50
C LEU A 54 1.83 -0.83 3.36
N ASP A 55 2.08 -1.02 4.65
CA ASP A 55 2.55 0.04 5.56
C ASP A 55 3.91 0.64 5.09
N ARG A 56 4.82 -0.21 4.62
CA ARG A 56 6.11 0.21 4.05
C ARG A 56 5.91 1.07 2.80
N MET A 57 5.10 0.63 1.84
CA MET A 57 4.86 1.38 0.60
C MET A 57 4.16 2.73 0.88
N LEU A 58 3.19 2.75 1.79
CA LEU A 58 2.55 3.99 2.23
C LEU A 58 3.58 4.97 2.82
N SER A 59 4.43 4.49 3.72
CA SER A 59 5.48 5.30 4.34
C SER A 59 6.47 5.85 3.31
N GLN A 60 6.85 5.04 2.31
CA GLN A 60 7.72 5.46 1.21
C GLN A 60 7.06 6.55 0.36
N ALA A 61 5.76 6.43 0.05
CA ALA A 61 5.03 7.45 -0.70
C ALA A 61 4.89 8.76 0.06
N VAL A 62 4.68 8.70 1.39
CA VAL A 62 4.68 9.88 2.27
C VAL A 62 6.05 10.58 2.25
N MET A 63 7.13 9.84 2.49
CA MET A 63 8.48 10.42 2.57
C MET A 63 9.00 10.95 1.23
N ALA A 64 8.47 10.47 0.11
CA ALA A 64 8.85 10.92 -1.22
C ALA A 64 8.11 12.19 -1.67
N ASP A 65 7.05 12.59 -0.98
CA ASP A 65 6.37 13.87 -1.24
C ASP A 65 7.33 15.03 -0.94
N HIS A 66 7.56 15.89 -1.93
CA HIS A 66 8.41 17.08 -1.78
C HIS A 66 7.89 18.07 -0.73
N GLY A 67 6.59 18.06 -0.46
CA GLY A 67 5.96 18.86 0.60
C GLY A 67 6.06 18.23 1.99
N PHE A 68 6.55 16.99 2.12
CA PHE A 68 6.65 16.31 3.40
C PHE A 68 7.74 16.91 4.30
N SER A 69 7.40 17.06 5.58
CA SER A 69 8.33 17.44 6.65
C SER A 69 7.91 16.75 7.95
N PHE A 70 8.88 16.26 8.71
CA PHE A 70 8.66 15.69 10.04
C PHE A 70 8.13 16.70 11.06
N HIS A 71 8.17 17.99 10.74
CA HIS A 71 7.69 19.07 11.61
C HIS A 71 6.27 19.55 11.27
N THR A 72 5.67 19.03 10.20
CA THR A 72 4.32 19.40 9.77
C THR A 72 3.47 18.16 9.53
N ARG A 73 2.15 18.34 9.49
CA ARG A 73 1.24 17.23 9.17
C ARG A 73 1.48 16.77 7.73
N ALA A 74 1.57 15.46 7.54
CA ALA A 74 1.71 14.85 6.23
C ALA A 74 0.36 14.84 5.51
N VAL A 75 -0.03 15.95 4.89
CA VAL A 75 -1.29 16.02 4.14
C VAL A 75 -1.13 15.32 2.79
N MET A 76 -2.16 14.62 2.31
CA MET A 76 -2.13 13.99 0.98
C MET A 76 -2.13 15.05 -0.14
N PRO A 77 -1.31 14.89 -1.20
CA PRO A 77 -1.27 15.83 -2.32
C PRO A 77 -2.61 15.95 -3.06
N PRO A 78 -2.94 17.11 -3.67
CA PRO A 78 -4.22 17.34 -4.35
C PRO A 78 -4.57 16.31 -5.43
N ALA A 79 -3.59 15.85 -6.20
CA ALA A 79 -3.82 14.82 -7.22
C ALA A 79 -4.26 13.47 -6.61
N GLY A 80 -3.71 13.11 -5.44
CA GLY A 80 -4.14 11.93 -4.69
C GLY A 80 -5.58 12.07 -4.18
N ILE A 81 -5.93 13.24 -3.65
CA ILE A 81 -7.30 13.57 -3.19
C ILE A 81 -8.31 13.52 -4.35
N ALA A 82 -7.94 14.06 -5.51
CA ALA A 82 -8.77 14.02 -6.71
C ALA A 82 -9.00 12.58 -7.17
N TRP A 83 -7.96 11.74 -7.15
CA TRP A 83 -8.08 10.31 -7.44
C TRP A 83 -8.95 9.57 -6.42
N LEU A 84 -8.80 9.81 -5.12
CA LEU A 84 -9.65 9.17 -4.10
C LEU A 84 -11.15 9.40 -4.33
N SER A 85 -11.51 10.55 -4.90
CA SER A 85 -12.91 10.89 -5.20
C SER A 85 -13.53 10.03 -6.31
N THR A 86 -12.72 9.27 -7.06
CA THR A 86 -13.19 8.37 -8.12
C THR A 86 -13.22 6.91 -7.70
N VAL A 87 -12.64 6.56 -6.54
CA VAL A 87 -12.52 5.17 -6.07
C VAL A 87 -13.73 4.80 -5.20
N PRO A 88 -14.54 3.80 -5.59
CA PRO A 88 -15.65 3.33 -4.77
C PRO A 88 -15.11 2.59 -3.53
N MET A 89 -15.64 2.92 -2.35
CA MET A 89 -15.20 2.38 -1.06
C MET A 89 -16.40 2.08 -0.15
N ALA A 90 -16.28 1.04 0.67
CA ALA A 90 -17.16 0.86 1.81
C ALA A 90 -16.96 2.01 2.81
N ALA A 91 -18.00 2.37 3.57
CA ALA A 91 -17.99 3.54 4.44
C ALA A 91 -16.83 3.54 5.45
N ASP A 92 -16.56 2.40 6.09
CA ASP A 92 -15.51 2.28 7.10
C ASP A 92 -14.10 2.38 6.49
N VAL A 93 -13.91 1.80 5.30
CA VAL A 93 -12.68 1.93 4.51
C VAL A 93 -12.47 3.39 4.11
N ALA A 94 -13.51 4.05 3.59
CA ALA A 94 -13.44 5.45 3.21
C ALA A 94 -13.05 6.32 4.41
N ALA A 95 -13.67 6.11 5.58
CA ALA A 95 -13.34 6.84 6.79
C ALA A 95 -11.85 6.68 7.19
N ALA A 96 -11.32 5.45 7.10
CA ALA A 96 -9.90 5.18 7.36
C ALA A 96 -8.97 5.85 6.34
N VAL A 97 -9.30 5.75 5.04
CA VAL A 97 -8.51 6.36 3.95
C VAL A 97 -8.48 7.88 4.08
N TRP A 98 -9.61 8.51 4.39
CA TRP A 98 -9.68 9.97 4.59
C TRP A 98 -8.97 10.43 5.86
N ALA A 99 -9.00 9.63 6.94
CA ALA A 99 -8.17 9.90 8.13
C ALA A 99 -6.66 9.86 7.80
N LEU A 100 -6.23 8.88 7.00
CA LEU A 100 -4.85 8.78 6.49
C LEU A 100 -4.46 9.87 5.49
N ALA A 101 -5.43 10.39 4.73
CA ALA A 101 -5.21 11.52 3.84
C ALA A 101 -4.95 12.83 4.61
N GLY A 102 -5.48 12.91 5.83
CA GLY A 102 -5.25 13.99 6.78
C GLY A 102 -3.95 13.84 7.57
N ASP A 103 -4.02 13.94 8.90
CA ASP A 103 -2.88 13.94 9.81
C ASP A 103 -2.45 12.55 10.31
N GLY A 104 -3.00 11.48 9.72
CA GLY A 104 -2.73 10.11 10.16
C GLY A 104 -3.44 9.75 11.47
N GLY A 105 -4.57 10.40 11.77
CA GLY A 105 -5.37 10.16 12.97
C GLY A 105 -5.68 8.68 13.25
N GLU A 106 -6.11 8.37 14.48
CA GLU A 106 -6.29 6.99 14.97
C GLU A 106 -7.22 6.10 14.13
N GLY A 107 -7.97 6.65 13.16
CA GLY A 107 -8.87 5.93 12.27
C GLY A 107 -9.84 4.98 13.01
N PRO A 108 -10.66 4.22 12.29
CA PRO A 108 -11.38 3.10 12.89
C PRO A 108 -10.49 1.85 13.03
N TRP A 109 -9.15 1.96 13.07
CA TRP A 109 -8.21 0.83 12.94
C TRP A 109 -8.48 -0.34 13.89
N LYS A 110 -8.92 -0.03 15.11
CA LYS A 110 -9.22 -1.04 16.15
C LYS A 110 -10.48 -1.86 15.87
N GLN A 111 -11.36 -1.37 14.99
CA GLN A 111 -12.67 -1.97 14.69
C GLN A 111 -12.71 -2.58 13.28
N MET A 112 -11.71 -2.29 12.45
CA MET A 112 -11.61 -2.81 11.08
C MET A 112 -11.15 -4.26 11.05
N THR A 113 -11.69 -5.02 10.08
CA THR A 113 -11.14 -6.33 9.74
C THR A 113 -9.73 -6.16 9.14
N GLN A 114 -8.92 -7.22 9.14
CA GLN A 114 -7.61 -7.17 8.48
C GLN A 114 -7.74 -6.90 6.97
N GLU A 115 -8.81 -7.39 6.34
CA GLU A 115 -9.08 -7.17 4.90
C GLU A 115 -9.40 -5.70 4.62
N ASP A 116 -10.25 -5.06 5.45
CA ASP A 116 -10.55 -3.64 5.33
C ASP A 116 -9.30 -2.79 5.58
N ARG A 117 -8.47 -3.18 6.56
CA ARG A 117 -7.20 -2.51 6.84
C ARG A 117 -6.24 -2.61 5.65
N ALA A 118 -6.09 -3.80 5.06
CA ALA A 118 -5.27 -3.98 3.86
C ALA A 118 -5.79 -3.13 2.70
N THR A 119 -7.11 -3.09 2.52
CA THR A 119 -7.76 -2.26 1.50
C THR A 119 -7.50 -0.77 1.71
N ALA A 120 -7.69 -0.26 2.93
CA ALA A 120 -7.43 1.14 3.24
C ALA A 120 -5.96 1.52 3.01
N LEU A 121 -5.01 0.68 3.45
CA LEU A 121 -3.59 0.91 3.22
C LEU A 121 -3.24 0.89 1.73
N ALA A 122 -3.81 -0.03 0.95
CA ALA A 122 -3.56 -0.12 -0.49
C ALA A 122 -4.09 1.12 -1.22
N ILE A 123 -5.31 1.57 -0.93
CA ILE A 123 -5.91 2.77 -1.51
C ILE A 123 -5.12 4.01 -1.09
N SER A 124 -4.75 4.15 0.19
CA SER A 124 -3.94 5.28 0.65
C SER A 124 -2.54 5.31 0.01
N THR A 125 -1.93 4.14 -0.18
CA THR A 125 -0.65 4.00 -0.89
C THR A 125 -0.80 4.45 -2.35
N ALA A 126 -1.83 3.98 -3.04
CA ALA A 126 -2.11 4.37 -4.43
C ALA A 126 -2.34 5.89 -4.54
N ALA A 127 -3.19 6.46 -3.68
CA ALA A 127 -3.49 7.88 -3.68
C ALA A 127 -2.25 8.75 -3.44
N ARG A 128 -1.42 8.41 -2.43
CA ARG A 128 -0.17 9.15 -2.17
C ARG A 128 0.83 8.95 -3.29
N GLY A 129 0.97 7.73 -3.80
CA GLY A 129 1.87 7.46 -4.91
C GLY A 129 1.49 8.23 -6.18
N ILE A 130 0.21 8.31 -6.51
CA ILE A 130 -0.30 9.14 -7.62
C ILE A 130 -0.04 10.62 -7.34
N GLY A 131 -0.26 11.07 -6.10
CA GLY A 131 0.02 12.43 -5.68
C GLY A 131 1.49 12.84 -5.84
N THR A 132 2.41 11.91 -5.59
CA THR A 132 3.86 12.17 -5.59
C THR A 132 4.51 11.95 -6.96
N TRP A 133 4.16 10.87 -7.66
CA TRP A 133 4.84 10.43 -8.88
C TRP A 133 3.96 10.41 -10.12
N GLY A 134 2.66 10.69 -9.97
CA GLY A 134 1.67 10.41 -11.02
C GLY A 134 1.38 8.91 -11.17
N PRO A 135 0.35 8.54 -11.95
CA PRO A 135 -0.05 7.15 -12.15
C PRO A 135 1.06 6.29 -12.76
N ASP A 136 1.67 6.73 -13.87
CA ASP A 136 2.70 5.96 -14.57
C ASP A 136 3.97 5.81 -13.70
N GLY A 137 4.41 6.89 -13.05
CA GLY A 137 5.57 6.86 -12.16
C GLY A 137 5.36 5.96 -10.94
N LEU A 138 4.13 5.87 -10.43
CA LEU A 138 3.79 4.89 -9.40
C LEU A 138 3.84 3.45 -9.94
N LEU A 139 3.28 3.20 -11.12
CA LEU A 139 3.28 1.86 -11.74
C LEU A 139 4.70 1.36 -12.01
N ASP A 140 5.60 2.20 -12.50
CA ASP A 140 7.02 1.85 -12.70
C ASP A 140 7.69 1.43 -11.39
N ARG A 141 7.39 2.15 -10.30
CA ARG A 141 7.91 1.83 -8.96
C ARG A 141 7.36 0.52 -8.42
N LEU A 142 6.06 0.28 -8.58
CA LEU A 142 5.42 -0.97 -8.17
C LEU A 142 5.98 -2.16 -8.97
N ALA A 143 6.22 -1.99 -10.27
CA ALA A 143 6.88 -3.00 -11.10
C ALA A 143 8.31 -3.30 -10.62
N ALA A 144 9.09 -2.27 -10.28
CA ALA A 144 10.42 -2.45 -9.70
C ALA A 144 10.37 -3.18 -8.34
N MET A 145 9.42 -2.84 -7.47
CA MET A 145 9.21 -3.56 -6.21
C MET A 145 8.83 -5.03 -6.46
N ARG A 146 7.91 -5.29 -7.39
CA ARG A 146 7.47 -6.64 -7.74
C ARG A 146 8.63 -7.51 -8.24
N ALA A 147 9.55 -6.94 -9.01
CA ALA A 147 10.75 -7.62 -9.48
C ALA A 147 11.68 -8.00 -8.31
N VAL A 148 11.85 -7.14 -7.31
CA VAL A 148 12.66 -7.44 -6.11
C VAL A 148 12.02 -8.56 -5.29
N VAL A 149 10.72 -8.51 -5.05
CA VAL A 149 9.99 -9.56 -4.30
C VAL A 149 10.08 -10.91 -5.01
N SER A 150 10.07 -10.93 -6.34
CA SER A 150 10.14 -12.18 -7.12
C SER A 150 11.54 -12.77 -7.24
N ALA A 151 12.57 -11.98 -6.95
CA ALA A 151 13.97 -12.39 -7.03
C ALA A 151 14.55 -12.84 -5.68
N ALA A 152 13.79 -12.63 -4.60
CA ALA A 152 14.07 -13.05 -3.23
C ALA A 152 13.72 -14.52 -3.00
#